data_AF-A0A5C7VPP1-F1
#
_entry.id   AF-A0A5C7VPP1-F1
#
_cell.length_a   1.000
_cell.length_b   1.000
_cell.length_c   1.000
_cell.angle_alpha   90.00
_cell.angle_beta   90.00
_cell.angle_gamma   90.00
#
_symmetry.space_group_name_H-M   'P 1'
#
loop_
_entity.id
_entity.type
_entity.pdbx_description
1 polymer ?
#
loop_
_entity_poly.entity_id
_entity_poly.type
_entity_poly.pdbx_seq_one_letter_code
_entity_poly.pdbx_strand_id
1 'polypeptide(L)'
;MTQANAYEQYMLELINIERAKVGSQPLAFDGDLNESAENHSTWMIATDTFSHTGVGGSSPGDRMKTAGYIFSGSWSWGENIAWMSTRAPTGLQDEVLQLHTMLMNSSGHRANILNNNFREIGVGFEVGQYQAYEGAFVTQNFAKTNTNPFLTGVAFDDRDDDLRYDMGEGLSNFTVSAKNNTTGAITTTQTTLAGGYELELAAGNYTISFSAPGFTTTTKQASISTKNVKLDLIDPVGSNTINGTSGPDTLQGTTNSDIIFGNGGNDIINGNAGNDRIDGGTGNDRIIGANGSDTLTGGNGQDTFVLNTPISGGVDRISDFSSLDDVIHLARSTFSGLSTGQLPIAAFHIGTGAHDNTDRIIYNSSTGALLYDADGLGGTGSQLFAQLSPGVIVTNTDFYII
;
A
#
# COMPACT_ATOMS: atom_id res chain seq x y z
N MET A 1 8.33 9.69 20.13
CA MET A 1 8.29 9.76 18.66
C MET A 1 7.76 8.46 18.09
N THR A 2 6.47 8.48 17.85
CA THR A 2 5.72 7.42 17.16
C THR A 2 6.05 7.49 15.67
N GLN A 3 6.14 6.32 15.03
CA GLN A 3 6.26 6.24 13.57
C GLN A 3 4.86 6.15 12.98
N ALA A 4 4.67 6.78 11.82
CA ALA A 4 3.40 6.74 11.11
C ALA A 4 3.00 5.30 10.75
N ASN A 5 1.75 4.93 11.02
CA ASN A 5 1.16 3.68 10.58
C ASN A 5 0.71 3.75 9.11
N ALA A 6 0.18 2.65 8.56
CA ALA A 6 -0.22 2.59 7.16
C ALA A 6 -1.35 3.59 6.78
N TYR A 7 -2.28 3.86 7.69
CA TYR A 7 -3.37 4.82 7.49
C TYR A 7 -2.85 6.26 7.46
N GLU A 8 -1.92 6.57 8.35
CA GLU A 8 -1.26 7.88 8.42
C GLU A 8 -0.40 8.10 7.18
N GLN A 9 0.37 7.09 6.75
CA GLN A 9 1.13 7.14 5.51
C GLN A 9 0.21 7.40 4.32
N TYR A 10 -0.89 6.65 4.19
CA TYR A 10 -1.86 6.86 3.10
C TYR A 10 -2.44 8.28 3.11
N MET A 11 -2.78 8.82 4.29
CA MET A 11 -3.22 10.21 4.44
C MET A 11 -2.15 11.21 3.97
N LEU A 12 -0.87 11.00 4.30
CA LEU A 12 0.23 11.84 3.84
C LEU A 12 0.36 11.80 2.31
N GLU A 13 0.23 10.62 1.71
CA GLU A 13 0.31 10.45 0.25
C GLU A 13 -0.82 11.20 -0.46
N LEU A 14 -2.06 11.10 0.03
CA LEU A 14 -3.19 11.91 -0.46
C LEU A 14 -2.91 13.42 -0.35
N ILE A 15 -2.38 13.87 0.79
CA ILE A 15 -2.00 15.27 1.00
C ILE A 15 -0.93 15.72 0.00
N ASN A 16 0.12 14.93 -0.20
CA ASN A 16 1.22 15.28 -1.09
C ASN A 16 0.80 15.27 -2.56
N ILE A 17 -0.16 14.42 -2.95
CA ILE A 17 -0.82 14.46 -4.27
C ILE A 17 -1.51 15.82 -4.47
N GLU A 18 -2.31 16.28 -3.51
CA GLU A 18 -2.99 17.59 -3.61
C GLU A 18 -2.00 18.77 -3.65
N ARG A 19 -0.93 18.69 -2.86
CA ARG A 19 0.13 19.71 -2.85
C ARG A 19 0.89 19.77 -4.18
N ALA A 20 1.16 18.63 -4.79
CA ALA A 20 1.80 18.54 -6.09
C ALA A 20 0.96 19.23 -7.20
N LYS A 21 -0.37 19.06 -7.19
CA LYS A 21 -1.29 19.70 -8.16
C LYS A 21 -1.18 21.24 -8.18
N VAL A 22 -0.77 21.84 -7.06
CA VAL A 22 -0.60 23.30 -6.93
C VAL A 22 0.86 23.76 -6.87
N GLY A 23 1.83 22.86 -7.10
CA GLY A 23 3.26 23.17 -7.03
C GLY A 23 3.78 23.50 -5.62
N SER A 24 3.05 23.10 -4.58
CA SER A 24 3.52 23.17 -3.20
C SER A 24 4.52 22.04 -2.93
N GLN A 25 5.53 22.32 -2.10
CA GLN A 25 6.51 21.30 -1.72
C GLN A 25 5.83 20.16 -0.94
N PRO A 26 6.30 18.91 -1.06
CA PRO A 26 5.79 17.82 -0.23
C PRO A 26 6.07 18.06 1.26
N LEU A 27 5.22 17.51 2.10
CA LEU A 27 5.43 17.43 3.54
C LEU A 27 6.18 16.14 3.87
N ALA A 28 7.08 16.23 4.85
CA ALA A 28 7.71 15.06 5.48
C ALA A 28 7.05 14.81 6.84
N PHE A 29 7.04 13.56 7.31
CA PHE A 29 6.62 13.28 8.67
C PHE A 29 7.59 13.89 9.68
N ASP A 30 7.05 14.20 10.87
CA ASP A 30 7.83 14.51 12.05
C ASP A 30 7.25 13.75 13.25
N GLY A 31 8.12 13.06 14.00
CA GLY A 31 7.72 12.17 15.09
C GLY A 31 7.11 12.87 16.30
N ASP A 32 7.48 14.13 16.57
CA ASP A 32 6.87 14.92 17.66
C ASP A 32 5.49 15.45 17.23
N LEU A 33 5.34 15.82 15.95
CA LEU A 33 4.05 16.22 15.41
C LEU A 33 3.06 15.05 15.36
N ASN A 34 3.52 13.85 14.97
CA ASN A 34 2.72 12.60 15.00
C ASN A 34 2.24 12.33 16.43
N GLU A 35 3.16 12.29 17.39
CA GLU A 35 2.84 12.07 18.80
C GLU A 35 1.84 13.12 19.32
N SER A 36 2.00 14.40 18.94
CA SER A 36 1.03 15.43 19.29
C SER A 36 -0.35 15.24 18.64
N ALA A 37 -0.41 14.69 17.43
CA ALA A 37 -1.65 14.51 16.68
C ALA A 37 -2.43 13.29 17.19
N GLU A 38 -1.75 12.15 17.38
CA GLU A 38 -2.29 10.91 17.94
C GLU A 38 -2.88 11.14 19.34
N ASN A 39 -2.12 11.80 20.21
CA ASN A 39 -2.57 12.15 21.56
C ASN A 39 -3.83 13.03 21.55
N HIS A 40 -3.96 13.94 20.57
CA HIS A 40 -5.13 14.82 20.48
C HIS A 40 -6.35 14.09 19.94
N SER A 41 -6.18 13.24 18.91
CA SER A 41 -7.25 12.36 18.41
C SER A 41 -7.75 11.41 19.51
N THR A 42 -6.83 10.77 20.23
CA THR A 42 -7.14 9.91 21.38
C THR A 42 -7.88 10.66 22.48
N TRP A 43 -7.45 11.89 22.81
CA TRP A 43 -8.11 12.72 23.81
C TRP A 43 -9.52 13.12 23.40
N MET A 44 -9.74 13.50 22.13
CA MET A 44 -11.06 13.85 21.60
C MET A 44 -12.05 12.67 21.74
N ILE A 45 -11.60 11.46 21.39
CA ILE A 45 -12.36 10.22 21.56
C ILE A 45 -12.66 9.99 23.05
N ALA A 46 -11.64 9.97 23.90
CA ALA A 46 -11.77 9.63 25.32
C ALA A 46 -12.62 10.62 26.12
N THR A 47 -12.80 11.85 25.64
CA THR A 47 -13.56 12.91 26.31
C THR A 47 -14.86 13.28 25.60
N ASP A 48 -15.28 12.50 24.59
CA ASP A 48 -16.48 12.76 23.79
C ASP A 48 -16.56 14.23 23.29
N THR A 49 -15.41 14.78 22.90
CA THR A 49 -15.27 16.19 22.50
C THR A 49 -14.67 16.29 21.09
N PHE A 50 -15.09 17.30 20.32
CA PHE A 50 -14.47 17.63 19.03
C PHE A 50 -14.07 19.11 19.01
N SER A 51 -12.78 19.40 19.16
CA SER A 51 -12.27 20.75 19.41
C SER A 51 -10.78 20.87 19.11
N HIS A 52 -10.36 22.02 18.59
CA HIS A 52 -8.94 22.39 18.48
C HIS A 52 -8.30 22.69 19.85
N THR A 53 -9.10 23.15 20.81
CA THR A 53 -8.68 23.37 22.20
C THR A 53 -8.70 22.04 22.92
N GLY A 54 -7.51 21.57 23.31
CA GLY A 54 -7.29 20.25 23.88
C GLY A 54 -7.29 20.23 25.41
N VAL A 55 -6.69 19.16 25.97
CA VAL A 55 -6.55 18.94 27.41
C VAL A 55 -6.05 20.20 28.14
N GLY A 56 -6.71 20.55 29.25
CA GLY A 56 -6.35 21.71 30.06
C GLY A 56 -6.49 23.07 29.37
N GLY A 57 -7.17 23.16 28.23
CA GLY A 57 -7.28 24.39 27.44
C GLY A 57 -6.09 24.62 26.49
N SER A 58 -5.28 23.60 26.22
CA SER A 58 -4.09 23.71 25.37
C SER A 58 -4.44 24.06 23.91
N SER A 59 -3.65 24.95 23.31
CA SER A 59 -3.68 25.17 21.85
C SER A 59 -2.93 24.05 21.12
N PRO A 60 -3.12 23.88 19.80
CA PRO A 60 -2.36 22.90 19.02
C PRO A 60 -0.85 23.12 19.13
N GLY A 61 -0.40 24.37 19.05
CA GLY A 61 1.02 24.71 19.22
C GLY A 61 1.57 24.36 20.61
N ASP A 62 0.75 24.43 21.67
CA ASP A 62 1.18 23.99 23.01
C ASP A 62 1.35 22.48 23.09
N ARG A 63 0.47 21.71 22.43
CA ARG A 63 0.57 20.25 22.34
C ARG A 63 1.81 19.83 21.54
N MET A 64 2.06 20.45 20.39
CA MET A 64 3.26 20.17 19.57
C MET A 64 4.56 20.46 20.36
N LYS A 65 4.65 21.58 21.07
CA LYS A 65 5.81 21.88 21.96
C LYS A 65 5.94 20.87 23.11
N THR A 66 4.82 20.41 23.65
CA THR A 66 4.82 19.42 24.74
C THR A 66 5.33 18.07 24.24
N ALA A 67 5.02 17.71 23.00
CA ALA A 67 5.55 16.50 22.35
C ALA A 67 7.06 16.60 22.03
N GLY A 68 7.61 17.81 21.97
CA GLY A 68 9.05 18.04 21.75
C GLY A 68 9.37 19.00 20.60
N TYR A 69 8.37 19.32 19.77
CA TYR A 69 8.60 20.04 18.53
C TYR A 69 9.10 21.47 18.74
N ILE A 70 10.14 21.84 17.98
CA ILE A 70 10.77 23.16 18.05
C ILE A 70 10.40 24.00 16.82
N PHE A 71 9.46 24.93 17.02
CA PHE A 71 9.03 25.85 15.97
C PHE A 71 10.13 26.80 15.50
N SER A 72 10.08 27.15 14.22
CA SER A 72 10.91 28.20 13.63
C SER A 72 10.07 29.28 12.93
N GLY A 73 10.42 30.55 13.14
CA GLY A 73 9.69 31.69 12.57
C GLY A 73 8.33 31.97 13.23
N SER A 74 7.67 33.04 12.77
CA SER A 74 6.32 33.43 13.21
C SER A 74 5.24 32.71 12.41
N TRP A 75 4.08 32.40 13.02
CA TRP A 75 2.93 31.74 12.35
C TRP A 75 3.28 30.40 11.69
N SER A 76 4.05 29.58 12.39
CA SER A 76 4.76 28.42 11.85
C SER A 76 4.04 27.09 12.03
N TRP A 77 2.75 27.10 12.42
CA TRP A 77 1.96 25.89 12.60
C TRP A 77 0.50 26.06 12.18
N GLY A 78 -0.16 24.92 11.91
CA GLY A 78 -1.58 24.81 11.63
C GLY A 78 -2.11 23.47 12.13
N GLU A 79 -3.41 23.39 12.39
CA GLU A 79 -4.07 22.12 12.73
C GLU A 79 -5.34 21.97 11.89
N ASN A 80 -5.56 20.77 11.38
CA ASN A 80 -6.86 20.32 10.93
C ASN A 80 -7.33 19.16 11.81
N ILE A 81 -8.63 19.12 12.09
CA ILE A 81 -9.27 17.95 12.71
C ILE A 81 -10.50 17.57 11.89
N ALA A 82 -10.74 16.27 11.74
CA ALA A 82 -11.95 15.74 11.17
C ALA A 82 -12.31 14.41 11.85
N TRP A 83 -13.58 14.06 11.82
CA TRP A 83 -14.04 12.74 12.25
C TRP A 83 -15.23 12.30 11.41
N MET A 84 -15.44 10.99 11.34
CA MET A 84 -16.63 10.36 10.77
C MET A 84 -16.93 9.05 11.49
N SER A 85 -18.17 8.57 11.42
CA SER A 85 -18.49 7.20 11.86
C SER A 85 -17.81 6.16 10.97
N THR A 86 -17.27 5.10 11.55
CA THR A 86 -16.71 3.96 10.79
C THR A 86 -17.82 3.21 10.05
N ARG A 87 -17.49 2.61 8.91
CA ARG A 87 -18.39 1.73 8.15
C ARG A 87 -17.77 0.33 8.07
N ALA A 88 -18.63 -0.69 8.04
CA ALA A 88 -18.23 -2.08 7.80
C ALA A 88 -18.36 -2.42 6.29
N PRO A 89 -17.56 -3.37 5.73
CA PRO A 89 -16.65 -4.30 6.40
C PRO A 89 -15.15 -3.91 6.33
N THR A 90 -14.31 -4.74 6.99
CA THR A 90 -12.89 -4.56 7.37
C THR A 90 -11.98 -3.71 6.48
N GLY A 91 -11.24 -2.82 7.12
CA GLY A 91 -10.32 -1.85 6.51
C GLY A 91 -10.81 -0.42 6.78
N LEU A 92 -9.89 0.55 6.92
CA LEU A 92 -10.24 1.97 7.13
C LEU A 92 -9.74 2.88 5.99
N GLN A 93 -9.46 2.31 4.81
CA GLN A 93 -8.94 3.05 3.65
C GLN A 93 -9.95 4.10 3.19
N ASP A 94 -11.20 3.67 3.09
CA ASP A 94 -12.29 4.52 2.65
C ASP A 94 -12.54 5.65 3.66
N GLU A 95 -12.43 5.37 4.97
CA GLU A 95 -12.51 6.37 6.03
C GLU A 95 -11.40 7.41 5.90
N VAL A 96 -10.15 6.98 5.69
CA VAL A 96 -9.03 7.89 5.48
C VAL A 96 -9.26 8.74 4.22
N LEU A 97 -9.66 8.14 3.11
CA LEU A 97 -9.94 8.86 1.86
C LEU A 97 -11.10 9.86 2.02
N GLN A 98 -12.16 9.49 2.74
CA GLN A 98 -13.30 10.38 2.97
C GLN A 98 -12.97 11.51 3.93
N LEU A 99 -12.24 11.25 5.01
CA LEU A 99 -11.74 12.29 5.90
C LEU A 99 -10.86 13.28 5.15
N HIS A 100 -9.94 12.79 4.31
CA HIS A 100 -9.12 13.64 3.44
C HIS A 100 -9.99 14.50 2.51
N THR A 101 -10.98 13.89 1.86
CA THR A 101 -11.92 14.58 0.96
C THR A 101 -12.72 15.67 1.68
N MET A 102 -13.21 15.39 2.90
CA MET A 102 -13.92 16.35 3.74
C MET A 102 -13.02 17.55 4.09
N LEU A 103 -11.76 17.29 4.45
CA LEU A 103 -10.77 18.33 4.73
C LEU A 103 -10.50 19.17 3.49
N MET A 104 -10.32 18.58 2.32
CA MET A 104 -10.12 19.31 1.07
C MET A 104 -11.33 20.13 0.63
N ASN A 105 -12.55 19.71 0.97
CA ASN A 105 -13.77 20.46 0.67
C ASN A 105 -14.01 21.67 1.60
N SER A 106 -13.39 21.69 2.78
CA SER A 106 -13.41 22.84 3.69
C SER A 106 -12.35 23.87 3.33
N SER A 107 -12.73 25.13 3.11
CA SER A 107 -11.79 26.18 2.71
C SER A 107 -10.68 26.44 3.73
N GLY A 108 -11.01 26.41 5.03
CA GLY A 108 -10.03 26.60 6.11
C GLY A 108 -9.04 25.45 6.20
N HIS A 109 -9.54 24.20 6.13
CA HIS A 109 -8.67 23.02 6.22
C HIS A 109 -7.80 22.85 4.98
N ARG A 110 -8.37 23.06 3.79
CA ARG A 110 -7.64 23.08 2.51
C ARG A 110 -6.54 24.14 2.51
N ALA A 111 -6.76 25.31 3.13
CA ALA A 111 -5.75 26.34 3.23
C ALA A 111 -4.51 25.86 4.01
N ASN A 112 -4.69 25.07 5.08
CA ASN A 112 -3.57 24.46 5.80
C ASN A 112 -2.86 23.38 4.95
N ILE A 113 -3.62 22.46 4.34
CA ILE A 113 -3.07 21.37 3.51
C ILE A 113 -2.21 21.91 2.37
N LEU A 114 -2.64 22.99 1.71
CA LEU A 114 -1.95 23.59 0.56
C LEU A 114 -0.98 24.70 0.95
N ASN A 115 -0.76 24.97 2.24
CA ASN A 115 0.13 26.02 2.67
C ASN A 115 1.58 25.62 2.39
N ASN A 116 2.22 26.32 1.44
CA ASN A 116 3.59 26.05 1.02
C ASN A 116 4.65 26.47 2.06
N ASN A 117 4.26 27.16 3.14
CA ASN A 117 5.17 27.49 4.25
C ASN A 117 5.44 26.27 5.16
N PHE A 118 4.51 25.32 5.23
CA PHE A 118 4.70 24.09 5.98
C PHE A 118 5.61 23.13 5.22
N ARG A 119 6.45 22.44 5.99
CA ARG A 119 7.44 21.46 5.52
C ARG A 119 7.26 20.10 6.19
N GLU A 120 6.72 20.09 7.39
CA GLU A 120 6.53 18.91 8.21
C GLU A 120 5.05 18.75 8.56
N ILE A 121 4.66 17.51 8.79
CA ILE A 121 3.32 17.16 9.24
C ILE A 121 3.38 16.01 10.24
N GLY A 122 2.51 16.10 11.23
CA GLY A 122 2.10 14.96 12.04
C GLY A 122 0.68 14.56 11.68
N VAL A 123 0.42 13.28 11.50
CA VAL A 123 -0.94 12.75 11.32
C VAL A 123 -1.22 11.77 12.43
N GLY A 124 -2.32 11.96 13.15
CA GLY A 124 -2.80 11.03 14.16
C GLY A 124 -4.17 10.51 13.78
N PHE A 125 -4.22 9.27 13.29
CA PHE A 125 -5.45 8.59 12.89
C PHE A 125 -5.86 7.57 13.95
N GLU A 126 -6.97 7.83 14.64
CA GLU A 126 -7.42 7.02 15.77
C GLU A 126 -8.86 6.59 15.60
N VAL A 127 -9.19 5.39 16.08
CA VAL A 127 -10.56 4.88 16.11
C VAL A 127 -10.98 4.58 17.54
N GLY A 128 -12.21 4.95 17.89
CA GLY A 128 -12.79 4.55 19.16
C GLY A 128 -14.26 4.94 19.29
N GLN A 129 -14.85 4.59 20.41
CA GLN A 129 -16.23 4.96 20.73
C GLN A 129 -16.33 6.48 20.90
N TYR A 130 -17.23 7.09 20.14
CA TYR A 130 -17.53 8.51 20.19
C TYR A 130 -19.05 8.72 20.09
N GLN A 131 -19.62 9.27 21.16
CA GLN A 131 -21.06 9.39 21.34
C GLN A 131 -21.77 8.03 21.16
N ALA A 132 -22.61 7.89 20.13
CA ALA A 132 -23.38 6.68 19.86
C ALA A 132 -22.76 5.78 18.78
N TYR A 133 -21.57 6.12 18.28
CA TYR A 133 -20.94 5.46 17.13
C TYR A 133 -19.49 5.11 17.44
N GLU A 134 -18.94 4.15 16.70
CA GLU A 134 -17.50 4.06 16.55
C GLU A 134 -17.06 5.11 15.52
N GLY A 135 -16.10 5.94 15.88
CA GLY A 135 -15.64 7.08 15.08
C GLY A 135 -14.18 6.94 14.69
N ALA A 136 -13.87 7.23 13.43
CA ALA A 136 -12.53 7.46 12.94
C ALA A 136 -12.20 8.96 13.00
N PHE A 137 -11.13 9.30 13.70
CA PHE A 137 -10.65 10.65 13.92
C PHE A 137 -9.32 10.85 13.21
N VAL A 138 -9.12 12.03 12.62
CA VAL A 138 -7.82 12.45 12.13
C VAL A 138 -7.48 13.84 12.67
N THR A 139 -6.28 13.96 13.21
CA THR A 139 -5.64 15.25 13.52
C THR A 139 -4.45 15.40 12.58
N GLN A 140 -4.34 16.55 11.89
CA GLN A 140 -3.19 16.91 11.06
C GLN A 140 -2.51 18.14 11.66
N ASN A 141 -1.30 17.95 12.17
CA ASN A 141 -0.48 19.00 12.74
C ASN A 141 0.58 19.42 11.73
N PHE A 142 0.45 20.62 11.17
CA PHE A 142 1.39 21.14 10.19
C PHE A 142 2.38 22.06 10.89
N ALA A 143 3.66 21.98 10.53
CA ALA A 143 4.63 22.92 11.03
C ALA A 143 5.86 23.09 10.12
N LYS A 144 6.82 23.87 10.63
CA LYS A 144 8.15 24.03 10.04
C LYS A 144 9.25 24.23 11.09
N THR A 145 10.28 23.41 11.03
CA THR A 145 11.56 23.60 11.73
C THR A 145 12.55 24.44 10.93
N ASN A 146 13.62 24.94 11.58
CA ASN A 146 14.69 25.72 10.93
C ASN A 146 15.80 24.83 10.32
N THR A 147 15.46 23.57 10.04
CA THR A 147 16.35 22.55 9.48
C THR A 147 16.50 22.71 7.97
N ASN A 148 17.43 21.95 7.39
CA ASN A 148 17.52 21.83 5.94
C ASN A 148 16.26 21.15 5.36
N PRO A 149 15.97 21.30 4.05
CA PRO A 149 14.85 20.61 3.44
C PRO A 149 14.97 19.09 3.53
N PHE A 150 13.83 18.42 3.41
CA PHE A 150 13.75 16.98 3.46
C PHE A 150 13.68 16.37 2.05
N LEU A 151 14.43 15.30 1.83
CA LEU A 151 14.03 14.27 0.88
C LEU A 151 13.07 13.33 1.59
N THR A 152 11.87 13.17 1.07
CA THR A 152 10.83 12.30 1.62
C THR A 152 10.28 11.40 0.53
N GLY A 153 9.61 10.31 0.89
CA GLY A 153 8.89 9.46 -0.06
C GLY A 153 8.45 8.17 0.57
N VAL A 154 7.99 7.26 -0.27
CA VAL A 154 7.58 5.91 0.12
C VAL A 154 8.23 4.87 -0.80
N ALA A 155 8.67 3.76 -0.22
CA ALA A 155 9.01 2.55 -0.97
C ALA A 155 7.83 1.60 -0.91
N PHE A 156 7.32 1.17 -2.07
CA PHE A 156 6.15 0.30 -2.14
C PHE A 156 6.16 -0.60 -3.38
N ASP A 157 5.41 -1.69 -3.27
CA ASP A 157 5.10 -2.65 -4.33
C ASP A 157 3.71 -2.33 -4.86
N ASP A 158 3.63 -1.71 -6.04
CA ASP A 158 2.41 -1.22 -6.67
C ASP A 158 1.59 -2.40 -7.18
N ARG A 159 0.49 -2.71 -6.48
CA ARG A 159 -0.32 -3.90 -6.74
C ARG A 159 -1.38 -3.66 -7.80
N ASP A 160 -1.73 -2.42 -8.09
CA ASP A 160 -2.81 -2.10 -9.03
C ASP A 160 -2.35 -1.32 -10.28
N ASP A 161 -1.03 -1.11 -10.40
CA ASP A 161 -0.35 -0.37 -11.48
C ASP A 161 -0.81 1.11 -11.60
N ASP A 162 -1.34 1.72 -10.53
CA ASP A 162 -1.77 3.12 -10.54
C ASP A 162 -0.65 4.14 -10.24
N LEU A 163 0.54 3.62 -9.91
CA LEU A 163 1.77 4.34 -9.52
C LEU A 163 1.63 5.17 -8.25
N ARG A 164 0.74 4.77 -7.33
CA ARG A 164 0.53 5.42 -6.05
C ARG A 164 0.54 4.38 -4.95
N TYR A 165 0.92 4.85 -3.76
CA TYR A 165 0.88 4.02 -2.58
C TYR A 165 -0.57 3.81 -2.13
N ASP A 166 -0.92 2.54 -2.01
CA ASP A 166 -2.07 2.05 -1.27
C ASP A 166 -1.67 1.36 0.04
N MET A 167 -2.64 1.25 0.93
CA MET A 167 -2.37 0.64 2.22
C MET A 167 -2.05 -0.84 2.08
N GLY A 168 -0.92 -1.21 2.69
CA GLY A 168 -0.41 -2.57 2.64
C GLY A 168 0.64 -2.79 1.56
N GLU A 169 0.89 -1.82 0.68
CA GLU A 169 1.94 -1.89 -0.35
C GLU A 169 3.32 -1.49 0.17
N GLY A 170 3.37 -0.83 1.33
CA GLY A 170 4.59 -0.30 1.92
C GLY A 170 5.67 -1.35 2.18
N LEU A 171 6.88 -1.06 1.71
CA LEU A 171 8.04 -1.92 1.87
C LEU A 171 8.95 -1.43 3.00
N SER A 172 8.92 -2.18 4.10
CA SER A 172 9.72 -1.89 5.30
C SER A 172 11.19 -2.31 5.18
N ASN A 173 12.04 -1.78 6.06
CA ASN A 173 13.46 -2.15 6.21
C ASN A 173 14.35 -1.85 4.99
N PHE A 174 13.89 -1.06 4.01
CA PHE A 174 14.76 -0.54 2.98
C PHE A 174 15.68 0.51 3.58
N THR A 175 16.99 0.32 3.42
CA THR A 175 17.98 1.35 3.71
C THR A 175 17.97 2.37 2.59
N VAL A 176 17.67 3.62 2.93
CA VAL A 176 17.72 4.76 2.01
C VAL A 176 18.98 5.57 2.29
N SER A 177 19.91 5.59 1.34
CA SER A 177 21.18 6.28 1.46
C SER A 177 21.25 7.47 0.49
N ALA A 178 21.45 8.68 1.00
CA ALA A 178 21.69 9.87 0.21
C ALA A 178 23.18 10.21 0.22
N LYS A 179 23.87 9.96 -0.89
CA LYS A 179 25.27 10.37 -1.09
C LYS A 179 25.34 11.71 -1.79
N ASN A 180 25.90 12.73 -1.13
CA ASN A 180 26.16 14.02 -1.76
C ASN A 180 27.21 13.86 -2.87
N ASN A 181 26.86 14.21 -4.10
CA ASN A 181 27.70 13.98 -5.29
C ASN A 181 28.98 14.82 -5.29
N THR A 182 29.01 15.94 -4.55
CA THR A 182 30.17 16.83 -4.48
C THR A 182 31.09 16.46 -3.33
N THR A 183 30.53 16.25 -2.13
CA THR A 183 31.34 16.02 -0.91
C THR A 183 31.62 14.54 -0.66
N GLY A 184 30.83 13.65 -1.25
CA GLY A 184 30.86 12.22 -0.97
C GLY A 184 30.25 11.81 0.37
N ALA A 185 29.77 12.76 1.18
CA ALA A 185 29.11 12.48 2.45
C ALA A 185 27.83 11.67 2.24
N ILE A 186 27.57 10.71 3.12
CA ILE A 186 26.41 9.81 3.05
C ILE A 186 25.56 10.01 4.30
N THR A 187 24.28 10.29 4.11
CA THR A 187 23.25 10.27 5.17
C THR A 187 22.32 9.10 4.89
N THR A 188 21.93 8.34 5.92
CA THR A 188 21.10 7.14 5.77
C THR A 188 19.90 7.17 6.69
N THR A 189 18.78 6.62 6.22
CA THR A 189 17.60 6.29 7.02
C THR A 189 17.08 4.90 6.63
N GLN A 190 16.03 4.43 7.29
CA GLN A 190 15.30 3.22 6.92
C GLN A 190 13.84 3.54 6.68
N THR A 191 13.20 2.80 5.78
CA THR A 191 11.76 2.89 5.59
C THR A 191 11.01 2.36 6.83
N THR A 192 9.91 3.02 7.18
CA THR A 192 8.99 2.57 8.23
C THR A 192 8.27 1.30 7.80
N LEU A 193 7.44 0.74 8.69
CA LEU A 193 6.58 -0.41 8.36
C LEU A 193 5.65 -0.13 7.17
N ALA A 194 5.22 1.14 7.01
CA ALA A 194 4.38 1.59 5.89
C ALA A 194 5.20 2.01 4.66
N GLY A 195 6.51 1.80 4.64
CA GLY A 195 7.40 2.14 3.52
C GLY A 195 7.85 3.59 3.46
N GLY A 196 7.28 4.49 4.28
CA GLY A 196 7.65 5.90 4.33
C GLY A 196 9.07 6.14 4.81
N TYR A 197 9.71 7.22 4.35
CA TYR A 197 11.03 7.64 4.83
C TYR A 197 11.24 9.15 4.69
N GLU A 198 12.15 9.68 5.50
CA GLU A 198 12.58 11.07 5.43
C GLU A 198 14.08 11.24 5.76
N LEU A 199 14.72 12.18 5.06
CA LEU A 199 16.11 12.57 5.22
C LEU A 199 16.23 14.08 5.20
N GLU A 200 16.70 14.68 6.31
CA GLU A 200 17.14 16.07 6.29
C GLU A 200 18.45 16.19 5.50
N LEU A 201 18.44 16.95 4.40
CA LEU A 201 19.60 17.09 3.51
C LEU A 201 19.90 18.56 3.24
N ALA A 202 21.16 18.95 3.39
CA ALA A 202 21.64 20.26 2.93
C ALA A 202 21.50 20.39 1.40
N ALA A 203 21.47 21.63 0.90
CA ALA A 203 21.40 21.87 -0.54
C ALA A 203 22.54 21.17 -1.30
N GLY A 204 22.20 20.49 -2.40
CA GLY A 204 23.15 19.71 -3.18
C GLY A 204 22.48 18.72 -4.12
N ASN A 205 23.30 18.08 -4.95
CA ASN A 205 22.87 16.95 -5.79
C ASN A 205 23.28 15.65 -5.11
N TYR A 206 22.37 14.69 -5.09
CA TYR A 206 22.53 13.44 -4.37
C TYR A 206 22.25 12.25 -5.26
N THR A 207 23.09 11.24 -5.11
CA THR A 207 22.80 9.87 -5.55
C THR A 207 22.07 9.19 -4.40
N ILE A 208 20.80 8.85 -4.61
CA ILE A 208 19.95 8.17 -3.64
C ILE A 208 19.96 6.69 -3.96
N SER A 209 20.30 5.85 -2.99
CA SER A 209 20.32 4.40 -3.14
C SER A 209 19.33 3.77 -2.17
N PHE A 210 18.47 2.91 -2.70
CA PHE A 210 17.54 2.08 -1.95
C PHE A 210 18.05 0.65 -1.96
N SER A 211 18.27 0.07 -0.78
CA SER A 211 18.74 -1.31 -0.67
C SER A 211 18.05 -2.05 0.47
N ALA A 212 17.69 -3.30 0.20
CA ALA A 212 17.16 -4.24 1.18
C ALA A 212 17.64 -5.66 0.80
N PRO A 213 17.76 -6.58 1.77
CA PRO A 213 17.96 -7.98 1.46
C PRO A 213 16.88 -8.50 0.51
N GLY A 214 17.26 -9.26 -0.52
CA GLY A 214 16.32 -9.77 -1.52
C GLY A 214 15.96 -8.79 -2.64
N PHE A 215 16.47 -7.56 -2.62
CA PHE A 215 16.19 -6.56 -3.66
C PHE A 215 17.45 -6.05 -4.35
N THR A 216 17.34 -5.82 -5.66
CA THR A 216 18.37 -5.13 -6.43
C THR A 216 18.47 -3.69 -5.93
N THR A 217 19.69 -3.25 -5.60
CA THR A 217 19.91 -1.86 -5.17
C THR A 217 19.52 -0.90 -6.28
N THR A 218 18.50 -0.09 -6.03
CA THR A 218 18.00 0.90 -6.98
C THR A 218 18.62 2.25 -6.68
N THR A 219 19.13 2.92 -7.70
CA THR A 219 19.75 4.25 -7.56
C THR A 219 19.00 5.30 -8.35
N LYS A 220 18.69 6.43 -7.73
CA LYS A 220 18.02 7.60 -8.33
C LYS A 220 18.84 8.87 -8.04
N GLN A 221 18.59 9.93 -8.80
CA GLN A 221 19.21 11.24 -8.56
C GLN A 221 18.19 12.20 -7.96
N ALA A 222 18.62 12.99 -6.97
CA ALA A 222 17.79 14.04 -6.37
C ALA A 222 18.59 15.34 -6.21
N SER A 223 17.94 16.48 -6.48
CA SER A 223 18.51 17.81 -6.27
C SER A 223 17.77 18.51 -5.14
N ILE A 224 18.45 18.73 -4.02
CA ILE A 224 17.91 19.43 -2.86
C ILE A 224 18.34 20.89 -2.92
N SER A 225 17.39 21.81 -2.73
CA SER A 225 17.64 23.25 -2.72
C SER A 225 17.01 23.90 -1.49
N THR A 226 15.89 24.62 -1.63
CA THR A 226 15.20 25.32 -0.53
C THR A 226 13.84 24.73 -0.17
N LYS A 227 13.38 23.74 -0.95
CA LYS A 227 12.10 23.04 -0.76
C LYS A 227 12.35 21.57 -0.54
N ASN A 228 11.45 20.92 0.18
CA ASN A 228 11.41 19.47 0.27
C ASN A 228 11.23 18.86 -1.12
N VAL A 229 11.70 17.62 -1.28
CA VAL A 229 11.60 16.84 -2.52
C VAL A 229 10.99 15.48 -2.19
N LYS A 230 10.05 15.03 -3.03
CA LYS A 230 9.46 13.69 -2.93
C LYS A 230 10.14 12.78 -3.93
N LEU A 231 10.52 11.58 -3.50
CA LEU A 231 11.10 10.57 -4.37
C LEU A 231 10.65 9.18 -3.91
N ASP A 232 9.80 8.54 -4.69
CA ASP A 232 9.31 7.21 -4.33
C ASP A 232 10.21 6.11 -4.93
N LEU A 233 10.21 4.94 -4.30
CA LEU A 233 10.67 3.70 -4.89
C LEU A 233 9.43 2.85 -5.17
N ILE A 234 9.16 2.58 -6.45
CA ILE A 234 8.00 1.84 -6.92
C ILE A 234 8.53 0.57 -7.57
N ASP A 235 7.92 -0.57 -7.25
CA ASP A 235 8.24 -1.90 -7.79
C ASP A 235 9.73 -2.23 -7.78
N PRO A 236 10.40 -2.24 -6.61
CA PRO A 236 11.79 -2.62 -6.57
C PRO A 236 11.96 -4.07 -7.04
N VAL A 237 12.84 -4.24 -8.02
CA VAL A 237 13.17 -5.54 -8.61
C VAL A 237 13.84 -6.45 -7.58
N GLY A 238 13.31 -7.67 -7.41
CA GLY A 238 13.97 -8.74 -6.65
C GLY A 238 15.40 -8.99 -7.12
N SER A 239 16.32 -9.29 -6.20
CA SER A 239 17.75 -9.47 -6.52
C SER A 239 18.08 -10.75 -7.27
N ASN A 240 17.12 -11.65 -7.38
CA ASN A 240 17.29 -12.98 -7.92
C ASN A 240 16.50 -13.10 -9.21
N THR A 241 17.17 -12.86 -10.33
CA THR A 241 16.58 -13.13 -11.64
C THR A 241 16.86 -14.56 -12.06
N ILE A 242 15.80 -15.34 -12.26
CA ILE A 242 15.83 -16.70 -12.79
C ILE A 242 15.33 -16.64 -14.23
N ASN A 243 16.14 -17.14 -15.16
CA ASN A 243 15.80 -17.15 -16.58
C ASN A 243 15.75 -18.60 -17.05
N GLY A 244 14.61 -19.01 -17.56
CA GLY A 244 14.41 -20.18 -18.41
C GLY A 244 15.04 -19.98 -19.79
N THR A 245 14.71 -20.89 -20.69
CA THR A 245 15.31 -21.03 -22.01
C THR A 245 14.26 -20.80 -23.09
N SER A 246 14.42 -21.39 -24.27
CA SER A 246 13.40 -21.34 -25.32
C SER A 246 12.66 -22.68 -25.46
N GLY A 247 12.92 -23.61 -24.55
CA GLY A 247 12.22 -24.88 -24.44
C GLY A 247 11.73 -25.11 -23.02
N PRO A 248 11.02 -26.23 -22.79
CA PRO A 248 10.36 -26.49 -21.51
C PRO A 248 11.34 -26.54 -20.32
N ASP A 249 11.06 -25.75 -19.30
CA ASP A 249 11.84 -25.61 -18.09
C ASP A 249 11.06 -25.98 -16.82
N THR A 250 11.81 -26.27 -15.75
CA THR A 250 11.27 -26.36 -14.40
C THR A 250 12.03 -25.38 -13.53
N LEU A 251 11.39 -24.25 -13.23
CA LEU A 251 11.99 -23.12 -12.53
C LEU A 251 11.51 -23.09 -11.09
N GLN A 252 12.45 -22.89 -10.17
CA GLN A 252 12.16 -22.73 -8.74
C GLN A 252 12.82 -21.47 -8.23
N GLY A 253 12.00 -20.58 -7.67
CA GLY A 253 12.42 -19.45 -6.87
C GLY A 253 13.06 -19.87 -5.54
N THR A 254 13.28 -18.89 -4.70
CA THR A 254 14.00 -18.95 -3.44
C THR A 254 13.03 -18.63 -2.31
N THR A 255 13.54 -18.22 -1.16
CA THR A 255 12.69 -17.72 -0.06
C THR A 255 12.67 -16.19 -0.02
N ASN A 256 13.14 -15.53 -1.07
CA ASN A 256 13.15 -14.08 -1.23
C ASN A 256 12.36 -13.72 -2.48
N SER A 257 11.97 -12.45 -2.59
CA SER A 257 11.41 -11.91 -3.83
C SER A 257 12.32 -12.14 -5.03
N ASP A 258 11.82 -12.93 -5.99
CA ASP A 258 12.51 -13.27 -7.22
C ASP A 258 11.82 -12.62 -8.44
N ILE A 259 12.57 -12.54 -9.54
CA ILE A 259 12.00 -12.33 -10.87
C ILE A 259 12.26 -13.57 -11.70
N ILE A 260 11.21 -14.22 -12.18
CA ILE A 260 11.30 -15.49 -12.90
C ILE A 260 10.73 -15.31 -14.31
N PHE A 261 11.55 -15.56 -15.33
CA PHE A 261 11.13 -15.56 -16.73
C PHE A 261 11.22 -16.98 -17.28
N GLY A 262 10.11 -17.60 -17.66
CA GLY A 262 10.07 -18.86 -18.42
C GLY A 262 10.62 -18.69 -19.83
N ASN A 263 10.34 -17.54 -20.44
CA ASN A 263 10.67 -17.14 -21.82
C ASN A 263 9.90 -17.94 -22.86
N GLY A 264 10.30 -19.16 -23.19
CA GLY A 264 9.57 -19.95 -24.17
C GLY A 264 9.67 -21.43 -23.89
N GLY A 265 8.61 -22.18 -24.18
CA GLY A 265 8.49 -23.57 -23.73
C GLY A 265 7.17 -23.76 -22.99
N ASN A 266 6.90 -24.98 -22.54
CA ASN A 266 5.81 -25.21 -21.61
C ASN A 266 6.43 -25.43 -20.24
N ASP A 267 6.41 -24.40 -19.42
CA ASP A 267 7.22 -24.34 -18.22
C ASP A 267 6.44 -24.72 -16.97
N ILE A 268 7.16 -25.21 -15.96
CA ILE A 268 6.63 -25.36 -14.61
C ILE A 268 7.40 -24.40 -13.72
N ILE A 269 6.72 -23.37 -13.24
CA ILE A 269 7.33 -22.28 -12.47
C ILE A 269 6.75 -22.25 -11.06
N ASN A 270 7.63 -22.24 -10.06
CA ASN A 270 7.26 -22.11 -8.66
C ASN A 270 8.09 -20.99 -8.00
N GLY A 271 7.43 -19.91 -7.56
CA GLY A 271 8.05 -18.77 -6.86
C GLY A 271 8.61 -19.13 -5.49
N ASN A 272 8.00 -20.09 -4.81
CA ASN A 272 8.26 -20.50 -3.44
C ASN A 272 7.82 -19.47 -2.38
N ALA A 273 8.70 -18.65 -1.84
CA ALA A 273 8.32 -17.70 -0.81
C ALA A 273 8.99 -16.36 -1.05
N GLY A 274 8.32 -15.28 -0.67
CA GLY A 274 8.71 -13.93 -1.07
C GLY A 274 7.64 -13.36 -2.00
N ASN A 275 7.70 -12.05 -2.28
CA ASN A 275 6.82 -11.44 -3.26
C ASN A 275 7.50 -11.56 -4.63
N ASP A 276 7.06 -12.50 -5.44
CA ASP A 276 7.71 -12.86 -6.69
C ASP A 276 7.04 -12.19 -7.89
N ARG A 277 7.85 -11.90 -8.92
CA ARG A 277 7.34 -11.51 -10.24
C ARG A 277 7.65 -12.63 -11.23
N ILE A 278 6.61 -13.31 -11.71
CA ILE A 278 6.72 -14.49 -12.57
C ILE A 278 6.10 -14.19 -13.93
N ASP A 279 6.83 -14.45 -15.01
CA ASP A 279 6.39 -14.35 -16.40
C ASP A 279 6.67 -15.67 -17.11
N GLY A 280 5.62 -16.40 -17.50
CA GLY A 280 5.71 -17.68 -18.23
C GLY A 280 6.33 -17.51 -19.62
N GLY A 281 5.92 -16.47 -20.35
CA GLY A 281 6.46 -16.12 -21.65
C GLY A 281 5.62 -16.70 -22.78
N THR A 282 6.14 -17.67 -23.54
CA THR A 282 5.39 -18.29 -24.64
C THR A 282 5.30 -19.80 -24.47
N GLY A 283 4.10 -20.34 -24.64
CA GLY A 283 3.79 -21.75 -24.49
C GLY A 283 2.75 -21.94 -23.40
N ASN A 284 2.49 -23.18 -23.00
CA ASN A 284 1.45 -23.46 -22.01
C ASN A 284 2.12 -23.70 -20.66
N ASP A 285 2.09 -22.69 -19.81
CA ASP A 285 2.87 -22.64 -18.58
C ASP A 285 2.02 -23.00 -17.36
N ARG A 286 2.66 -23.60 -16.36
CA ARG A 286 2.06 -23.88 -15.06
C ARG A 286 2.77 -23.05 -14.00
N ILE A 287 2.08 -22.04 -13.48
CA ILE A 287 2.64 -21.04 -12.58
C ILE A 287 2.07 -21.20 -11.17
N ILE A 288 2.96 -21.28 -10.19
CA ILE A 288 2.65 -21.31 -8.75
C ILE A 288 3.42 -20.14 -8.11
N GLY A 289 2.74 -19.10 -7.66
CA GLY A 289 3.38 -18.02 -6.88
C GLY A 289 3.88 -18.53 -5.53
N ALA A 290 2.97 -19.23 -4.83
CA ALA A 290 3.13 -19.76 -3.48
C ALA A 290 3.04 -18.68 -2.40
N ASN A 291 3.97 -18.62 -1.44
CA ASN A 291 3.81 -17.78 -0.24
C ASN A 291 4.34 -16.37 -0.47
N GLY A 292 3.45 -15.43 -0.69
CA GLY A 292 3.80 -14.03 -0.86
C GLY A 292 2.63 -13.29 -1.44
N SER A 293 2.84 -12.02 -1.76
CA SER A 293 1.98 -11.35 -2.73
C SER A 293 2.72 -11.36 -4.06
N ASP A 294 2.33 -12.27 -4.95
CA ASP A 294 3.05 -12.50 -6.20
C ASP A 294 2.36 -11.80 -7.38
N THR A 295 3.13 -11.35 -8.36
CA THR A 295 2.61 -10.93 -9.67
C THR A 295 2.91 -12.01 -10.70
N LEU A 296 1.85 -12.60 -11.24
CA LEU A 296 1.89 -13.74 -12.14
C LEU A 296 1.41 -13.31 -13.53
N THR A 297 2.25 -13.52 -14.53
CA THR A 297 1.97 -13.28 -15.96
C THR A 297 2.11 -14.62 -16.68
N GLY A 298 1.06 -15.06 -17.37
CA GLY A 298 1.09 -16.30 -18.16
C GLY A 298 1.87 -16.09 -19.45
N GLY A 299 1.51 -15.03 -20.17
CA GLY A 299 2.06 -14.71 -21.48
C GLY A 299 1.19 -15.26 -22.61
N ASN A 300 1.83 -15.78 -23.67
CA ASN A 300 1.11 -16.34 -24.81
C ASN A 300 0.98 -17.85 -24.67
N GLY A 301 -0.24 -18.34 -24.55
CA GLY A 301 -0.55 -19.77 -24.59
C GLY A 301 -1.72 -20.08 -23.69
N GLN A 302 -1.94 -21.36 -23.41
CA GLN A 302 -2.96 -21.77 -22.44
C GLN A 302 -2.31 -22.01 -21.10
N ASP A 303 -2.38 -21.03 -20.21
CA ASP A 303 -1.63 -21.03 -18.97
C ASP A 303 -2.49 -21.49 -17.79
N THR A 304 -1.81 -22.06 -16.79
CA THR A 304 -2.42 -22.58 -15.57
C THR A 304 -1.84 -21.86 -14.36
N PHE A 305 -2.65 -21.00 -13.74
CA PHE A 305 -2.30 -20.35 -12.47
C PHE A 305 -2.77 -21.20 -11.30
N VAL A 306 -1.88 -21.58 -10.39
CA VAL A 306 -2.17 -22.52 -9.32
C VAL A 306 -2.16 -21.79 -7.98
N LEU A 307 -3.33 -21.66 -7.37
CA LEU A 307 -3.51 -21.02 -6.07
C LEU A 307 -3.66 -22.09 -5.00
N ASN A 308 -2.60 -22.27 -4.21
CA ASN A 308 -2.47 -23.37 -3.25
C ASN A 308 -2.09 -22.94 -1.83
N THR A 309 -2.03 -21.63 -1.56
CA THR A 309 -1.70 -21.06 -0.26
C THR A 309 -2.94 -20.70 0.54
N PRO A 310 -2.82 -20.51 1.87
CA PRO A 310 -3.94 -20.07 2.70
C PRO A 310 -4.42 -18.67 2.31
N ILE A 311 -5.74 -18.47 2.32
CA ILE A 311 -6.39 -17.19 1.95
C ILE A 311 -6.04 -16.03 2.90
N SER A 312 -5.52 -16.34 4.09
CA SER A 312 -4.99 -15.35 5.04
C SER A 312 -3.55 -14.90 4.72
N GLY A 313 -2.95 -15.38 3.63
CA GLY A 313 -1.59 -15.04 3.19
C GLY A 313 -1.54 -13.75 2.39
N GLY A 314 -0.45 -13.54 1.66
CA GLY A 314 -0.41 -12.53 0.61
C GLY A 314 -1.42 -12.86 -0.50
N VAL A 315 -1.90 -11.83 -1.17
CA VAL A 315 -2.84 -11.95 -2.29
C VAL A 315 -2.03 -11.88 -3.58
N ASP A 316 -2.20 -12.90 -4.43
CA ASP A 316 -1.56 -12.95 -5.74
C ASP A 316 -2.33 -12.11 -6.75
N ARG A 317 -1.60 -11.52 -7.69
CA ARG A 317 -2.11 -10.81 -8.85
C ARG A 317 -1.82 -11.59 -10.12
N ILE A 318 -2.85 -11.92 -10.88
CA ILE A 318 -2.70 -12.47 -12.23
C ILE A 318 -2.92 -11.33 -13.23
N SER A 319 -1.86 -10.89 -13.89
CA SER A 319 -1.83 -9.61 -14.61
C SER A 319 -2.46 -9.67 -16.00
N ASP A 320 -2.48 -10.83 -16.66
CA ASP A 320 -2.85 -10.97 -18.07
C ASP A 320 -3.88 -12.06 -18.35
N PHE A 321 -4.60 -12.52 -17.32
CA PHE A 321 -5.58 -13.60 -17.43
C PHE A 321 -6.54 -13.43 -18.62
N SER A 322 -6.59 -14.44 -19.49
CA SER A 322 -7.51 -14.56 -20.63
C SER A 322 -8.44 -15.75 -20.42
N SER A 323 -9.75 -15.53 -20.26
CA SER A 323 -10.72 -16.65 -20.20
C SER A 323 -10.86 -17.46 -21.49
N LEU A 324 -10.21 -17.03 -22.57
CA LEU A 324 -10.15 -17.80 -23.81
C LEU A 324 -9.07 -18.87 -23.77
N ASP A 325 -8.00 -18.66 -22.99
CA ASP A 325 -6.79 -19.47 -23.04
C ASP A 325 -6.42 -20.05 -21.67
N ASP A 326 -6.65 -19.32 -20.58
CA ASP A 326 -6.10 -19.62 -19.27
C ASP A 326 -7.10 -20.28 -18.31
N VAL A 327 -6.55 -20.98 -17.31
CA VAL A 327 -7.33 -21.60 -16.22
C VAL A 327 -6.67 -21.33 -14.87
N ILE A 328 -7.49 -21.08 -13.86
CA ILE A 328 -7.08 -20.96 -12.46
C ILE A 328 -7.36 -22.30 -11.74
N HIS A 329 -6.30 -22.94 -11.29
CA HIS A 329 -6.34 -24.15 -10.47
C HIS A 329 -6.38 -23.80 -8.99
N LEU A 330 -7.43 -24.24 -8.30
CA LEU A 330 -7.67 -23.99 -6.89
C LEU A 330 -7.38 -25.26 -6.07
N ALA A 331 -6.44 -25.20 -5.13
CA ALA A 331 -6.13 -26.36 -4.29
C ALA A 331 -7.25 -26.63 -3.28
N ARG A 332 -7.80 -27.85 -3.27
CA ARG A 332 -8.88 -28.23 -2.34
C ARG A 332 -8.52 -28.07 -0.86
N SER A 333 -7.23 -28.16 -0.51
CA SER A 333 -6.75 -27.90 0.85
C SER A 333 -7.04 -26.48 1.34
N THR A 334 -7.07 -25.52 0.43
CA THR A 334 -7.41 -24.11 0.69
C THR A 334 -8.92 -23.90 0.53
N PHE A 335 -9.49 -24.38 -0.58
CA PHE A 335 -10.89 -24.14 -0.95
C PHE A 335 -11.79 -25.31 -0.52
N SER A 336 -11.80 -25.61 0.78
CA SER A 336 -12.40 -26.83 1.34
C SER A 336 -13.92 -27.00 1.13
N GLY A 337 -14.63 -25.92 0.80
CA GLY A 337 -16.05 -25.91 0.44
C GLY A 337 -16.35 -26.37 -0.98
N LEU A 338 -15.32 -26.64 -1.79
CA LEU A 338 -15.43 -27.07 -3.18
C LEU A 338 -15.06 -28.54 -3.38
N SER A 339 -15.67 -29.14 -4.40
CA SER A 339 -15.36 -30.51 -4.84
C SER A 339 -14.37 -30.48 -6.01
N THR A 340 -13.46 -31.46 -6.08
CA THR A 340 -12.49 -31.61 -7.17
C THR A 340 -13.19 -31.69 -8.52
N GLY A 341 -12.60 -31.03 -9.53
CA GLY A 341 -13.15 -30.91 -10.88
C GLY A 341 -13.49 -29.47 -11.26
N GLN A 342 -14.22 -29.33 -12.37
CA GLN A 342 -14.68 -28.02 -12.83
C GLN A 342 -15.57 -27.34 -11.78
N LEU A 343 -15.36 -26.05 -11.53
CA LEU A 343 -16.23 -25.26 -10.66
C LEU A 343 -17.69 -25.32 -11.16
N PRO A 344 -18.65 -25.77 -10.32
CA PRO A 344 -20.06 -25.76 -10.69
C PRO A 344 -20.56 -24.33 -10.94
N ILE A 345 -21.44 -24.14 -11.92
CA ILE A 345 -22.01 -22.82 -12.22
C ILE A 345 -22.74 -22.20 -11.03
N ALA A 346 -23.36 -23.03 -10.18
CA ALA A 346 -24.03 -22.57 -8.96
C ALA A 346 -23.06 -22.14 -7.84
N ALA A 347 -21.76 -22.39 -7.98
CA ALA A 347 -20.75 -21.99 -7.02
C ALA A 347 -20.00 -20.72 -7.46
N PHE A 348 -20.36 -20.12 -8.59
CA PHE A 348 -19.72 -18.96 -9.17
C PHE A 348 -20.68 -17.78 -9.28
N HIS A 349 -20.26 -16.62 -8.78
CA HIS A 349 -21.03 -15.39 -8.83
C HIS A 349 -20.19 -14.21 -9.33
N ILE A 350 -20.80 -13.32 -10.10
CA ILE A 350 -20.20 -12.04 -10.47
C ILE A 350 -20.86 -10.94 -9.64
N GLY A 351 -20.09 -10.31 -8.75
CA GLY A 351 -20.59 -9.31 -7.82
C GLY A 351 -19.54 -8.88 -6.81
N THR A 352 -19.96 -8.07 -5.84
CA THR A 352 -19.09 -7.59 -4.74
C THR A 352 -19.14 -8.49 -3.50
N GLY A 353 -19.90 -9.59 -3.55
CA GLY A 353 -20.11 -10.55 -2.45
C GLY A 353 -20.98 -11.71 -2.94
N ALA A 354 -21.11 -12.76 -2.13
CA ALA A 354 -21.92 -13.92 -2.47
C ALA A 354 -23.41 -13.55 -2.55
N HIS A 355 -24.10 -14.03 -3.58
CA HIS A 355 -25.53 -13.79 -3.78
C HIS A 355 -26.38 -14.72 -2.92
N ASP A 356 -25.97 -15.99 -2.81
CA ASP A 356 -26.62 -16.98 -1.96
C ASP A 356 -25.62 -17.92 -1.29
N ASN A 357 -26.13 -18.96 -0.63
CA ASN A 357 -25.34 -19.93 0.15
C ASN A 357 -24.69 -21.03 -0.72
N THR A 358 -24.91 -21.02 -2.03
CA THR A 358 -24.28 -21.95 -2.98
C THR A 358 -23.03 -21.35 -3.63
N ASP A 359 -22.98 -20.02 -3.73
CA ASP A 359 -21.80 -19.31 -4.19
C ASP A 359 -20.59 -19.60 -3.31
N ARG A 360 -19.44 -19.79 -3.96
CA ARG A 360 -18.15 -20.05 -3.29
C ARG A 360 -17.07 -19.17 -3.88
N ILE A 361 -17.05 -18.96 -5.18
CA ILE A 361 -16.12 -18.06 -5.86
C ILE A 361 -16.90 -16.86 -6.38
N ILE A 362 -16.48 -15.67 -5.96
CA ILE A 362 -17.10 -14.40 -6.32
C ILE A 362 -16.08 -13.60 -7.11
N TYR A 363 -16.48 -13.08 -8.27
CA TYR A 363 -15.66 -12.21 -9.08
C TYR A 363 -16.24 -10.80 -9.14
N ASN A 364 -15.49 -9.81 -8.69
CA ASN A 364 -15.83 -8.41 -8.86
C ASN A 364 -15.19 -7.87 -10.15
N SER A 365 -15.96 -7.79 -11.23
CA SER A 365 -15.45 -7.33 -12.52
C SER A 365 -14.98 -5.87 -12.56
N SER A 366 -15.41 -5.04 -11.61
CA SER A 366 -15.01 -3.63 -11.56
C SER A 366 -13.62 -3.43 -10.97
N THR A 367 -13.24 -4.28 -10.01
CA THR A 367 -11.93 -4.21 -9.35
C THR A 367 -10.99 -5.30 -9.81
N GLY A 368 -11.51 -6.41 -10.37
CA GLY A 368 -10.77 -7.63 -10.68
C GLY A 368 -10.67 -8.63 -9.50
N ALA A 369 -11.26 -8.32 -8.35
CA ALA A 369 -11.09 -9.12 -7.13
C ALA A 369 -11.76 -10.51 -7.26
N LEU A 370 -11.04 -11.55 -6.84
CA LEU A 370 -11.56 -12.90 -6.65
C LEU A 370 -11.70 -13.20 -5.15
N LEU A 371 -12.93 -13.41 -4.70
CA LEU A 371 -13.24 -13.69 -3.31
C LEU A 371 -13.78 -15.11 -3.12
N TYR A 372 -13.50 -15.68 -1.95
CA TYR A 372 -13.96 -17.00 -1.55
C TYR A 372 -14.91 -16.90 -0.37
N ASP A 373 -16.13 -17.41 -0.53
CA ASP A 373 -17.08 -17.63 0.56
C ASP A 373 -16.81 -18.99 1.22
N ALA A 374 -16.03 -18.97 2.30
CA ALA A 374 -15.61 -20.16 3.02
C ALA A 374 -16.72 -20.76 3.90
N ASP A 375 -17.60 -19.92 4.47
CA ASP A 375 -18.67 -20.38 5.36
C ASP A 375 -19.93 -20.80 4.59
N GLY A 376 -20.06 -20.30 3.36
CA GLY A 376 -21.15 -20.62 2.47
C GLY A 376 -22.49 -20.12 2.99
N LEU A 377 -22.51 -19.05 3.77
CA LEU A 377 -23.71 -18.41 4.29
C LEU A 377 -24.23 -17.31 3.35
N GLY A 378 -23.45 -16.92 2.35
CA GLY A 378 -23.75 -15.82 1.44
C GLY A 378 -23.43 -14.44 2.03
N GLY A 379 -23.61 -13.39 1.22
CA GLY A 379 -23.41 -12.00 1.65
C GLY A 379 -21.96 -11.52 1.57
N THR A 380 -21.57 -10.62 2.48
CA THR A 380 -20.29 -9.87 2.41
C THR A 380 -19.14 -10.53 3.17
N GLY A 381 -19.29 -11.78 3.61
CA GLY A 381 -18.28 -12.51 4.41
C GLY A 381 -17.13 -13.12 3.59
N SER A 382 -17.16 -12.98 2.26
CA SER A 382 -16.16 -13.56 1.37
C SER A 382 -14.78 -12.92 1.55
N GLN A 383 -13.73 -13.73 1.42
CA GLN A 383 -12.34 -13.30 1.63
C GLN A 383 -11.61 -13.20 0.29
N LEU A 384 -10.89 -12.09 0.05
CA LEU A 384 -10.05 -11.92 -1.13
C LEU A 384 -8.94 -12.97 -1.14
N PHE A 385 -8.77 -13.69 -2.26
CA PHE A 385 -7.71 -14.70 -2.40
C PHE A 385 -6.81 -14.48 -3.62
N ALA A 386 -7.28 -13.75 -4.63
CA ALA A 386 -6.48 -13.35 -5.78
C ALA A 386 -7.08 -12.11 -6.45
N GLN A 387 -6.27 -11.47 -7.28
CA GLN A 387 -6.61 -10.24 -7.98
C GLN A 387 -6.33 -10.40 -9.47
N LEU A 388 -7.32 -10.15 -10.32
CA LEU A 388 -7.15 -10.08 -11.77
C LEU A 388 -7.07 -8.63 -12.23
N SER A 389 -6.69 -8.42 -13.48
CA SER A 389 -6.87 -7.11 -14.12
C SER A 389 -8.36 -6.71 -14.15
N PRO A 390 -8.72 -5.45 -13.80
CA PRO A 390 -10.10 -4.99 -13.85
C PRO A 390 -10.75 -5.16 -15.23
N GLY A 391 -12.00 -5.59 -15.26
CA GLY A 391 -12.80 -5.72 -16.49
C GLY A 391 -12.55 -6.99 -17.30
N VAL A 392 -11.69 -7.90 -16.84
CA VAL A 392 -11.51 -9.23 -17.47
C VAL A 392 -12.83 -10.00 -17.42
N ILE A 393 -13.14 -10.72 -18.50
CA ILE A 393 -14.33 -11.59 -18.55
C ILE A 393 -13.94 -12.92 -17.91
N VAL A 394 -14.68 -13.34 -16.89
CA VAL A 394 -14.44 -14.58 -16.15
C VAL A 394 -15.73 -15.36 -15.98
N THR A 395 -15.65 -16.68 -16.06
CA THR A 395 -16.77 -17.62 -15.90
C THR A 395 -16.37 -18.79 -15.01
N ASN A 396 -17.34 -19.64 -14.64
CA ASN A 396 -17.06 -20.83 -13.85
C ASN A 396 -16.17 -21.85 -14.58
N THR A 397 -16.07 -21.80 -15.92
CA THR A 397 -15.22 -22.72 -16.68
C THR A 397 -13.73 -22.43 -16.53
N ASP A 398 -13.41 -21.24 -16.01
CA ASP A 398 -12.04 -20.76 -15.85
C ASP A 398 -11.41 -21.28 -14.55
N PHE A 399 -12.18 -21.99 -13.71
CA PHE A 399 -11.73 -22.49 -12.41
C PHE A 399 -11.80 -24.02 -12.32
N TYR A 400 -10.68 -24.64 -11.98
CA TYR A 400 -10.58 -26.08 -11.77
C TYR A 400 -10.05 -26.41 -10.38
N ILE A 401 -10.75 -27.26 -9.64
CA ILE A 401 -10.36 -27.63 -8.27
C ILE A 401 -9.51 -28.90 -8.32
N ILE A 402 -8.31 -28.83 -7.76
CA ILE A 402 -7.31 -29.92 -7.72
C ILE A 402 -7.13 -30.54 -6.35
#